data_AF-A0A7J8DBQ5-F1
#
_entry.id   AF-A0A7J8DBQ5-F1
#
_cell.length_a   1.000
_cell.length_b   1.000
_cell.length_c   1.000
_cell.angle_alpha   90.00
_cell.angle_beta   90.00
_cell.angle_gamma   90.00
#
_symmetry.space_group_name_H-M   'P 1'
#
loop_
_entity.id
_entity.type
_entity.pdbx_description
1 polymer ?
#
loop_
_entity_poly.entity_id
_entity_poly.type
_entity_poly.pdbx_seq_one_letter_code
_entity_poly.pdbx_strand_id
1 'polypeptide(L)'
;MVYALGGMGPDTAPQAQVRVYEPRRDCWLSLPSMPTPCYGASTFLHGNKIYVLGGRQGKLPVTAFEAFDLEARTWTRHPSLPSRRAFAGCAMAEGSVFSLGGLQQPGPHNFYSRPHFVNTVEMFDLEHGEQWLSWAVVPLSVGWRGAMSRARSDLLYPAGSWTKLPRGLRMRDKRADFVVGSLGGHIVAIGGLGESVGLGMGGEPETGRSSLQHEHHLLPFSRLSRLGAL
;
A
#
# COMPACT_ATOMS: atom_id res chain seq x y z
N MET A 1 19.24 -3.21 10.99
CA MET A 1 19.28 -1.95 10.23
C MET A 1 17.89 -1.35 10.23
N VAL A 2 17.77 -0.02 10.24
CA VAL A 2 16.48 0.68 10.12
C VAL A 2 16.54 1.55 8.87
N TYR A 3 15.51 1.49 8.03
CA TYR A 3 15.45 2.28 6.80
C TYR A 3 14.39 3.36 6.94
N ALA A 4 14.73 4.58 6.53
CA ALA A 4 13.83 5.72 6.46
C ALA A 4 13.78 6.20 5.01
N LEU A 5 12.58 6.27 4.43
CA LEU A 5 12.36 6.56 3.02
C LEU A 5 11.37 7.72 2.87
N GLY A 6 11.77 8.74 2.12
CA GLY A 6 10.94 9.90 1.79
C GLY A 6 10.58 10.76 3.01
N GLY A 7 9.31 11.14 3.09
CA GLY A 7 8.77 11.99 4.14
C GLY A 7 8.57 13.43 3.70
N MET A 8 8.20 14.27 4.66
CA MET A 8 7.88 15.68 4.44
C MET A 8 9.00 16.53 5.03
N GLY A 9 9.58 17.40 4.20
CA GLY A 9 10.61 18.35 4.62
C GLY A 9 10.07 19.46 5.53
N PRO A 10 10.95 20.26 6.16
CA PRO A 10 10.55 21.42 6.97
C PRO A 10 9.76 22.46 6.18
N ASP A 11 10.01 22.54 4.87
CA ASP A 11 9.34 23.36 3.88
C ASP A 11 8.02 22.74 3.36
N THR A 12 7.57 21.64 3.97
CA THR A 12 6.43 20.80 3.55
C THR A 12 6.61 20.11 2.20
N ALA A 13 7.81 20.16 1.61
CA ALA A 13 8.08 19.53 0.33
C ALA A 13 8.19 18.00 0.48
N PRO A 14 7.68 17.23 -0.48
CA PRO A 14 7.87 15.79 -0.50
C PRO A 14 9.36 15.47 -0.73
N GLN A 15 9.89 14.57 0.10
CA GLN A 15 11.29 14.16 0.05
C GLN A 15 11.46 12.83 -0.69
N ALA A 16 12.61 12.65 -1.34
CA ALA A 16 13.01 11.39 -1.96
C ALA A 16 14.16 10.70 -1.20
N GLN A 17 14.64 11.28 -0.10
CA GLN A 17 15.82 10.81 0.60
C GLN A 17 15.59 9.41 1.17
N VAL A 18 16.62 8.56 1.06
CA VAL A 18 16.64 7.23 1.66
C VAL A 18 17.84 7.17 2.59
N ARG A 19 17.61 6.79 3.84
CA ARG A 19 18.66 6.64 4.84
C ARG A 19 18.57 5.29 5.54
N VAL A 20 19.71 4.72 5.86
CA VAL A 20 19.83 3.52 6.69
C VAL A 20 20.56 3.86 7.98
N TYR A 21 19.99 3.48 9.10
CA TYR A 21 20.62 3.55 10.41
C TYR A 21 21.37 2.25 10.69
N GLU A 22 22.66 2.39 11.01
CA GLU A 22 23.54 1.31 11.43
C GLU A 22 23.70 1.32 12.95
N PRO A 23 22.99 0.46 13.72
CA PRO A 23 23.00 0.53 15.19
C PRO A 23 24.37 0.28 15.80
N ARG A 24 25.25 -0.46 15.11
CA ARG A 24 26.60 -0.75 15.59
C ARG A 24 27.53 0.46 15.56
N ARG A 25 27.28 1.40 14.65
CA ARG A 25 28.09 2.61 14.44
C ARG A 25 27.37 3.88 14.87
N ASP A 26 26.12 3.73 15.31
CA ASP A 26 25.22 4.80 15.71
C ASP A 26 25.19 5.95 14.70
N CYS A 27 25.03 5.61 13.42
CA CYS A 27 25.05 6.60 12.36
C CYS A 27 24.01 6.31 11.27
N TRP A 28 23.58 7.37 10.61
CA TRP A 28 22.75 7.31 9.42
C TRP A 28 23.61 7.43 8.17
N LEU A 29 23.41 6.53 7.23
CA LEU A 29 24.05 6.56 5.91
C LEU A 29 23.01 6.86 4.83
N SER A 30 23.40 7.65 3.85
CA SER A 30 22.57 7.96 2.68
C SER A 30 22.61 6.81 1.67
N LEU A 31 21.45 6.51 1.09
CA LEU A 31 21.27 5.57 -0.01
C LEU A 31 20.71 6.31 -1.23
N PRO A 32 20.72 5.68 -2.42
CA PRO A 32 20.11 6.25 -3.62
C PRO A 32 18.66 6.68 -3.38
N SER A 33 18.33 7.91 -3.75
CA SER A 33 17.01 8.50 -3.55
C SER A 33 15.91 7.78 -4.32
N MET A 34 14.69 7.80 -3.78
CA MET A 34 13.50 7.27 -4.46
C MET A 34 13.27 7.99 -5.79
N PRO A 35 12.82 7.30 -6.85
CA PRO A 35 12.46 7.94 -8.11
C PRO A 35 11.27 8.90 -7.98
N THR A 36 10.36 8.65 -7.04
CA THR A 36 9.22 9.53 -6.76
C THR A 36 9.33 10.14 -5.35
N PRO A 37 9.65 11.45 -5.20
CA PRO A 37 9.60 12.12 -3.90
C PRO A 37 8.18 12.08 -3.35
N CYS A 38 7.97 11.62 -2.12
CA CYS A 38 6.65 11.53 -1.52
C CYS A 38 6.68 11.45 0.01
N TYR A 39 5.53 11.75 0.63
CA TYR A 39 5.25 11.43 2.02
C TYR A 39 3.89 10.71 2.15
N GLY A 40 3.66 10.08 3.29
CA GLY A 40 2.46 9.27 3.53
C GLY A 40 2.38 8.03 2.62
N ALA A 41 3.51 7.57 2.08
CA ALA A 41 3.59 6.31 1.37
C ALA A 41 3.63 5.14 2.37
N SER A 42 3.17 3.97 1.93
CA SER A 42 3.31 2.73 2.68
C SER A 42 4.55 1.98 2.21
N THR A 43 5.20 1.26 3.11
CA THR A 43 6.40 0.47 2.78
C THR A 43 6.30 -0.94 3.32
N PHE A 44 6.97 -1.88 2.64
CA PHE A 44 7.11 -3.26 3.12
C PHE A 44 8.41 -3.88 2.60
N LEU A 45 8.90 -4.90 3.31
CA LEU A 45 10.07 -5.67 2.92
C LEU A 45 9.63 -7.01 2.33
N HIS A 46 10.18 -7.38 1.18
CA HIS A 46 10.00 -8.71 0.60
C HIS A 46 11.30 -9.17 -0.06
N GLY A 47 11.82 -10.32 0.37
CA GLY A 47 13.14 -10.79 -0.04
C GLY A 47 14.23 -9.75 0.24
N ASN A 48 15.00 -9.40 -0.78
CA ASN A 48 16.07 -8.39 -0.72
C ASN A 48 15.62 -6.98 -1.13
N LYS A 49 14.31 -6.72 -1.21
CA LYS A 49 13.77 -5.46 -1.73
C LYS A 49 12.87 -4.75 -0.72
N ILE A 50 13.05 -3.44 -0.61
CA ILE A 50 12.12 -2.55 0.09
C ILE A 50 11.19 -1.94 -0.93
N TYR A 51 9.90 -2.19 -0.80
CA TYR A 51 8.87 -1.64 -1.66
C TYR A 51 8.24 -0.40 -1.04
N VAL A 52 7.92 0.59 -1.87
CA VAL A 52 7.25 1.84 -1.54
C VAL A 52 6.04 1.98 -2.44
N LEU A 53 4.86 2.22 -1.86
CA LEU A 53 3.62 2.39 -2.60
C LEU A 53 2.80 3.61 -2.18
N GLY A 54 2.22 4.28 -3.18
CA GLY A 54 1.32 5.41 -2.99
C GLY A 54 2.02 6.62 -2.37
N GLY A 55 1.31 7.32 -1.48
CA GLY A 55 1.76 8.57 -0.88
C GLY A 55 1.29 9.78 -1.67
N ARG A 56 1.90 10.94 -1.42
CA ARG A 56 1.50 12.21 -2.07
C ARG A 56 2.64 13.18 -2.29
N GLN A 57 2.43 14.04 -3.28
CA GLN A 57 3.24 15.21 -3.62
C GLN A 57 2.38 16.46 -3.43
N GLY A 58 2.62 17.21 -2.35
CA GLY A 58 1.78 18.35 -1.99
C GLY A 58 0.32 17.92 -1.78
N LYS A 59 -0.61 18.42 -2.59
CA LYS A 59 -2.03 18.04 -2.51
C LYS A 59 -2.37 16.74 -3.25
N LEU A 60 -1.52 16.25 -4.13
CA LEU A 60 -1.89 15.17 -5.04
C LEU A 60 -1.35 13.82 -4.58
N PRO A 61 -2.22 12.82 -4.30
CA PRO A 61 -1.75 11.46 -4.11
C PRO A 61 -1.21 10.87 -5.41
N VAL A 62 -0.19 10.03 -5.28
CA VAL A 62 0.49 9.37 -6.41
C VAL A 62 0.10 7.91 -6.50
N THR A 63 0.37 7.30 -7.66
CA THR A 63 0.16 5.86 -7.91
C THR A 63 1.48 5.10 -7.97
N ALA A 64 2.57 5.69 -7.48
CA ALA A 64 3.90 5.11 -7.55
C ALA A 64 3.94 3.77 -6.79
N PHE A 65 4.57 2.77 -7.41
CA PHE A 65 4.95 1.52 -6.79
C PHE A 65 6.38 1.22 -7.22
N GLU A 66 7.30 1.27 -6.28
CA GLU A 66 8.75 1.30 -6.56
C GLU A 66 9.46 0.39 -5.55
N ALA A 67 10.50 -0.30 -5.98
CA ALA A 67 11.28 -1.22 -5.15
C ALA A 67 12.75 -0.83 -5.16
N PHE A 68 13.37 -0.80 -3.97
CA PHE A 68 14.80 -0.63 -3.79
C PHE A 68 15.46 -1.98 -3.53
N ASP A 69 16.38 -2.36 -4.40
CA ASP A 69 17.20 -3.55 -4.21
C ASP A 69 18.34 -3.26 -3.22
N LEU A 70 18.39 -4.00 -2.11
CA LEU A 70 19.37 -3.76 -1.04
C LEU A 70 20.79 -4.18 -1.42
N GLU A 71 20.95 -5.10 -2.37
CA GLU A 71 22.24 -5.61 -2.84
C GLU A 71 22.75 -4.76 -4.01
N ALA A 72 21.93 -4.64 -5.06
CA ALA A 72 22.28 -3.86 -6.24
C ALA A 72 22.27 -2.34 -5.98
N ARG A 73 21.57 -1.89 -4.92
CA ARG A 73 21.37 -0.47 -4.57
C ARG A 73 20.75 0.32 -5.71
N THR A 74 19.78 -0.27 -6.38
CA THR A 74 19.06 0.34 -7.51
C THR A 74 17.57 0.33 -7.27
N TRP A 75 16.88 1.26 -7.93
CA TRP A 75 15.43 1.38 -7.89
C TRP A 75 14.81 0.75 -9.14
N THR A 76 13.70 0.05 -8.96
CA THR A 76 12.87 -0.48 -10.04
C THR A 76 11.45 0.05 -9.89
N ARG A 77 10.85 0.50 -10.99
CA ARG A 77 9.43 0.89 -11.03
C ARG A 77 8.58 -0.34 -11.36
N HIS A 78 7.51 -0.53 -10.60
CA HIS A 78 6.50 -1.57 -10.81
C HIS A 78 5.20 -0.96 -11.36
N PRO A 79 4.24 -1.79 -11.79
CA PRO A 79 2.93 -1.33 -12.23
C PRO A 79 2.26 -0.42 -11.20
N SER A 80 1.73 0.71 -11.68
CA SER A 80 1.14 1.74 -10.83
C SER A 80 -0.12 1.26 -10.11
N LEU A 81 -0.38 1.80 -8.92
CA LEU A 81 -1.59 1.52 -8.17
C LEU A 81 -2.84 1.92 -8.97
N PRO A 82 -3.97 1.19 -8.87
CA PRO A 82 -5.20 1.51 -9.59
C PRO A 82 -5.83 2.82 -9.14
N SER A 83 -5.54 3.27 -7.92
CA SER A 83 -6.02 4.54 -7.42
C SER A 83 -4.96 5.34 -6.68
N ARG A 84 -5.08 6.66 -6.81
CA ARG A 84 -4.26 7.64 -6.11
C ARG A 84 -4.66 7.68 -4.64
N ARG A 85 -3.76 7.24 -3.74
CA ARG A 85 -4.00 7.23 -2.29
C ARG A 85 -2.74 7.54 -1.49
N ALA A 86 -2.92 8.21 -0.36
CA ALA A 86 -1.88 8.47 0.63
C ALA A 86 -2.34 8.00 2.02
N PHE A 87 -1.40 7.80 2.95
CA PHE A 87 -1.66 7.37 4.32
C PHE A 87 -2.46 6.06 4.40
N ALA A 88 -2.23 5.18 3.43
CA ALA A 88 -2.83 3.86 3.38
C ALA A 88 -2.07 2.90 4.31
N GLY A 89 -2.78 1.90 4.82
CA GLY A 89 -2.15 0.75 5.45
C GLY A 89 -1.61 -0.21 4.40
N CYS A 90 -0.53 -0.93 4.71
CA CYS A 90 0.01 -1.98 3.86
C CYS A 90 0.28 -3.24 4.69
N ALA A 91 -0.11 -4.40 4.16
CA ALA A 91 0.22 -5.70 4.75
C ALA A 91 0.48 -6.74 3.67
N MET A 92 1.35 -7.69 3.97
CA MET A 92 1.55 -8.88 3.15
C MET A 92 0.84 -10.08 3.77
N ALA A 93 0.22 -10.89 2.92
CA ALA A 93 -0.32 -12.19 3.27
C ALA A 93 -0.38 -13.09 2.03
N GLU A 94 -0.05 -14.37 2.20
CA GLU A 94 -0.19 -15.40 1.15
C GLU A 94 0.43 -14.99 -0.19
N GLY A 95 1.67 -14.47 -0.18
CA GLY A 95 2.36 -14.05 -1.41
C GLY A 95 1.83 -12.76 -2.07
N SER A 96 0.79 -12.14 -1.49
CA SER A 96 0.17 -10.91 -1.99
C SER A 96 0.40 -9.74 -1.05
N VAL A 97 0.46 -8.54 -1.62
CA VAL A 97 0.45 -7.27 -0.88
C VAL A 97 -0.91 -6.61 -0.97
N PHE A 98 -1.38 -6.08 0.16
CA PHE A 98 -2.66 -5.40 0.30
C PHE A 98 -2.44 -3.95 0.68
N SER A 99 -2.95 -3.03 -0.13
CA SER A 99 -3.07 -1.60 0.17
C SER A 99 -4.48 -1.30 0.67
N LEU A 100 -4.57 -0.75 1.88
CA LEU A 100 -5.80 -0.67 2.67
C LEU A 100 -6.14 0.79 2.97
N GLY A 101 -7.35 1.19 2.61
CA GLY A 101 -7.87 2.51 2.98
C GLY A 101 -6.99 3.67 2.51
N GLY A 102 -6.86 4.70 3.33
CA GLY A 102 -6.10 5.91 3.03
C GLY A 102 -6.97 7.07 2.56
N LEU A 103 -6.30 8.16 2.24
CA LEU A 103 -6.88 9.41 1.76
C LEU A 103 -6.80 9.46 0.24
N GLN A 104 -7.95 9.59 -0.42
CA GLN A 104 -8.02 9.89 -1.84
C GLN A 104 -8.35 11.36 -2.04
N GLN A 105 -7.68 11.98 -3.00
CA GLN A 105 -8.08 13.27 -3.55
C GLN A 105 -8.40 13.07 -5.02
N PRO A 106 -9.56 13.55 -5.51
CA PRO A 106 -9.87 13.48 -6.93
C PRO A 106 -8.77 14.14 -7.75
N GLY A 107 -8.51 13.58 -8.93
CA GLY A 107 -7.42 14.01 -9.80
C GLY A 107 -7.54 15.48 -10.26
N PRO A 108 -6.61 15.96 -11.09
CA PRO A 108 -6.51 17.38 -11.48
C PRO A 108 -7.81 18.00 -11.98
N HIS A 109 -8.64 17.22 -12.68
CA HIS A 109 -9.93 17.64 -13.22
C HIS A 109 -10.99 17.95 -12.15
N ASN A 110 -10.80 17.49 -10.91
CA ASN A 110 -11.69 17.71 -9.77
C ASN A 110 -10.89 18.13 -8.53
N PHE A 111 -9.83 18.93 -8.72
CA PHE A 111 -8.85 19.25 -7.67
C PHE A 111 -9.46 19.88 -6.40
N TYR A 112 -10.54 20.64 -6.55
CA TYR A 112 -11.24 21.33 -5.44
C TYR A 112 -12.17 20.41 -4.64
N SER A 113 -12.41 19.19 -5.12
CA SER A 113 -13.21 18.22 -4.38
C SER A 113 -12.51 17.85 -3.08
N ARG A 114 -13.29 17.79 -1.99
CA ARG A 114 -12.75 17.49 -0.67
C ARG A 114 -12.05 16.13 -0.68
N PRO A 115 -10.82 16.03 -0.16
CA PRO A 115 -10.19 14.74 0.03
C PRO A 115 -11.01 13.94 1.04
N HIS A 116 -11.10 12.62 0.83
CA HIS A 116 -11.95 11.75 1.62
C HIS A 116 -11.24 10.44 1.93
N PHE A 117 -11.55 9.87 3.09
CA PHE A 117 -11.05 8.55 3.44
C PHE A 117 -11.78 7.49 2.63
N VAL A 118 -11.07 6.41 2.33
CA VAL A 118 -11.65 5.23 1.68
C VAL A 118 -11.48 4.01 2.55
N ASN A 119 -12.33 3.03 2.31
CA ASN A 119 -12.27 1.69 2.92
C ASN A 119 -11.89 0.61 1.89
N THR A 120 -11.47 1.04 0.71
CA THR A 120 -11.15 0.15 -0.41
C THR A 120 -9.84 -0.59 -0.14
N VAL A 121 -9.79 -1.83 -0.63
CA VAL A 121 -8.60 -2.68 -0.58
C VAL A 121 -8.15 -2.95 -2.00
N GLU A 122 -6.85 -2.77 -2.23
CA GLU A 122 -6.16 -3.10 -3.48
C GLU A 122 -5.13 -4.18 -3.20
N MET A 123 -5.08 -5.19 -4.06
CA MET A 123 -4.20 -6.35 -3.93
C MET A 123 -3.24 -6.39 -5.10
N PHE A 124 -1.99 -6.78 -4.87
CA PHE A 124 -1.00 -7.07 -5.91
C PHE A 124 -0.34 -8.40 -5.60
N ASP A 125 -0.29 -9.27 -6.60
CA ASP A 125 0.37 -10.58 -6.54
C ASP A 125 1.87 -10.41 -6.80
N LEU A 126 2.69 -10.57 -5.76
CA LEU A 126 4.14 -10.45 -5.82
C LEU A 126 4.81 -11.73 -6.36
N GLU A 127 4.25 -12.90 -6.06
CA GLU A 127 4.87 -14.20 -6.42
C GLU A 127 4.93 -14.40 -7.94
N HIS A 128 3.89 -14.00 -8.66
CA HIS A 128 3.90 -14.10 -10.11
C HIS A 128 4.39 -12.83 -10.82
N GLY A 129 4.43 -11.68 -10.14
CA GLY A 129 4.82 -10.40 -10.75
C GLY A 129 6.31 -10.27 -11.08
N GLU A 130 7.19 -10.81 -10.23
CA GLU A 130 8.64 -10.81 -10.47
C GLU A 130 9.01 -11.77 -11.63
N GLN A 131 8.30 -12.90 -11.76
CA GLN A 131 8.43 -13.77 -12.92
C GLN A 131 8.05 -13.03 -14.21
N TRP A 132 7.08 -12.10 -14.13
CA TRP A 132 6.63 -11.35 -15.31
C TRP A 132 7.62 -10.29 -15.83
N LEU A 133 8.38 -9.66 -14.94
CA LEU A 133 9.47 -8.77 -15.33
C LEU A 133 10.67 -9.53 -15.92
N SER A 134 10.88 -10.79 -15.51
CA SER A 134 11.97 -11.63 -16.06
C SER A 134 11.72 -12.10 -17.49
N TRP A 135 10.47 -12.39 -17.90
CA TRP A 135 10.17 -12.81 -19.28
C TRP A 135 10.01 -11.62 -20.25
N ALA A 136 9.70 -10.41 -19.75
CA ALA A 136 9.63 -9.20 -20.58
C ALA A 136 11.02 -8.74 -21.11
N VAL A 137 12.11 -9.24 -20.53
CA VAL A 137 13.50 -8.98 -20.96
C VAL A 137 13.95 -9.93 -22.09
N VAL A 138 13.14 -10.91 -22.47
CA VAL A 138 13.41 -11.78 -23.62
C VAL A 138 12.93 -11.07 -24.90
N PRO A 139 13.77 -10.88 -25.94
CA PRO A 139 13.38 -10.17 -27.15
C PRO A 139 12.11 -10.77 -27.79
N LEU A 140 11.29 -9.89 -28.37
CA LEU A 140 9.98 -10.13 -29.01
C LEU A 140 9.98 -11.14 -30.20
N SER A 141 11.02 -11.96 -30.37
CA SER A 141 11.15 -12.91 -31.48
C SER A 141 10.78 -14.36 -31.14
N VAL A 142 10.43 -14.69 -29.90
CA VAL A 142 9.99 -16.05 -29.55
C VAL A 142 8.46 -16.09 -29.55
N GLY A 143 7.91 -16.71 -30.59
CA GLY A 143 6.49 -16.68 -30.94
C GLY A 143 5.55 -17.10 -29.80
N TRP A 144 4.51 -16.29 -29.63
CA TRP A 144 3.36 -16.55 -28.76
C TRP A 144 2.51 -17.69 -29.31
N ARG A 145 2.88 -18.94 -29.02
CA ARG A 145 1.95 -20.08 -29.08
C ARG A 145 2.28 -21.09 -27.98
N GLY A 146 1.39 -21.17 -27.00
CA GLY A 146 1.29 -22.33 -26.10
C GLY A 146 1.63 -22.07 -24.64
N ALA A 147 0.77 -21.35 -23.92
CA ALA A 147 0.60 -21.52 -22.46
C ALA A 147 -0.68 -20.81 -21.98
N MET A 148 -1.84 -21.20 -22.53
CA MET A 148 -3.13 -20.95 -21.88
C MET A 148 -3.80 -22.30 -21.64
N SER A 149 -3.41 -22.97 -20.56
CA SER A 149 -4.18 -24.07 -20.00
C SER A 149 -3.82 -24.28 -18.53
N ARG A 150 -4.43 -23.51 -17.63
CA ARG A 150 -5.05 -24.01 -16.39
C ARG A 150 -5.79 -22.86 -15.69
N ALA A 151 -7.03 -22.62 -16.11
CA ALA A 151 -7.97 -21.83 -15.34
C ALA A 151 -8.66 -22.75 -14.30
N ARG A 152 -8.73 -22.26 -13.06
CA ARG A 152 -9.61 -22.57 -11.89
C ARG A 152 -8.75 -22.45 -10.63
N SER A 153 -8.87 -21.42 -9.79
CA SER A 153 -10.09 -20.87 -9.20
C SER A 153 -10.20 -19.33 -9.29
N ASP A 154 -11.18 -18.88 -10.06
CA ASP A 154 -12.15 -17.81 -9.80
C ASP A 154 -11.70 -16.45 -9.24
N LEU A 155 -10.54 -15.97 -9.68
CA LEU A 155 -10.29 -14.60 -10.13
C LEU A 155 -8.87 -14.59 -10.73
N LEU A 156 -8.77 -14.81 -12.05
CA LEU A 156 -7.51 -14.70 -12.78
C LEU A 156 -7.09 -13.23 -12.84
N TYR A 157 -6.47 -12.74 -11.77
CA TYR A 157 -5.74 -11.50 -11.81
C TYR A 157 -4.42 -11.76 -12.51
N PRO A 158 -4.06 -11.00 -13.57
CA PRO A 158 -2.76 -11.14 -14.19
C PRO A 158 -1.67 -11.02 -13.13
N ALA A 159 -0.76 -11.97 -13.11
CA ALA A 159 0.49 -11.92 -12.39
C ALA A 159 1.16 -10.55 -12.50
N GLY A 160 1.53 -9.94 -11.37
CA GLY A 160 2.14 -8.61 -11.38
C GLY A 160 1.19 -7.48 -11.76
N SER A 161 -0.12 -7.65 -11.56
CA SER A 161 -1.10 -6.57 -11.72
C SER A 161 -1.81 -6.24 -10.41
N TRP A 162 -2.19 -4.97 -10.30
CA TRP A 162 -3.01 -4.52 -9.20
C TRP A 162 -4.48 -4.81 -9.45
N THR A 163 -5.16 -5.16 -8.38
CA THR A 163 -6.57 -5.51 -8.38
C THR A 163 -7.30 -4.73 -7.31
N LYS A 164 -8.44 -4.14 -7.66
CA LYS A 164 -9.36 -3.56 -6.68
C LYS A 164 -10.35 -4.62 -6.19
N LEU A 165 -10.32 -4.91 -4.89
CA LEU A 165 -11.18 -5.94 -4.31
C LEU A 165 -12.66 -5.51 -4.27
N PRO A 166 -13.60 -6.46 -4.39
CA PRO A 166 -15.03 -6.20 -4.36
C PRO A 166 -15.50 -5.65 -3.00
N ARG A 167 -16.73 -5.12 -2.96
CA ARG A 167 -17.30 -4.48 -1.75
C ARG A 167 -17.27 -5.38 -0.51
N GLY A 168 -17.43 -6.70 -0.67
CA GLY A 168 -17.41 -7.66 0.44
C GLY A 168 -16.04 -7.88 1.08
N LEU A 169 -14.96 -7.37 0.48
CA LEU A 169 -13.57 -7.48 0.94
C LEU A 169 -12.98 -6.10 1.26
N ARG A 170 -13.84 -5.13 1.59
CA ARG A 170 -13.44 -3.79 2.02
C ARG A 170 -13.22 -3.73 3.53
N MET A 171 -12.46 -2.74 3.96
CA MET A 171 -12.44 -2.37 5.38
C MET A 171 -13.86 -1.96 5.82
N ARG A 172 -14.18 -2.21 7.08
CA ARG A 172 -15.47 -1.81 7.66
C ARG A 172 -15.64 -0.30 7.60
N ASP A 173 -14.62 0.41 8.09
CA ASP A 173 -14.62 1.86 8.17
C ASP A 173 -13.65 2.48 7.17
N LYS A 174 -13.98 3.69 6.71
CA LYS A 174 -13.05 4.50 5.94
C LYS A 174 -12.03 5.08 6.90
N ARG A 175 -10.74 4.87 6.61
CA ARG A 175 -9.67 5.24 7.53
C ARG A 175 -8.39 5.57 6.78
N ALA A 176 -7.57 6.44 7.36
CA ALA A 176 -6.22 6.77 6.91
C ALA A 176 -5.28 6.94 8.13
N ASP A 177 -3.98 6.98 7.88
CA ASP A 177 -2.95 7.25 8.90
C ASP A 177 -2.94 6.24 10.06
N PHE A 178 -3.15 4.97 9.72
CA PHE A 178 -3.22 3.84 10.65
C PHE A 178 -2.08 2.87 10.41
N VAL A 179 -1.77 2.06 11.41
CA VAL A 179 -0.78 0.99 11.31
C VAL A 179 -1.49 -0.31 10.99
N VAL A 180 -0.88 -1.13 10.14
CA VAL A 180 -1.38 -2.46 9.80
C VAL A 180 -0.30 -3.50 10.05
N GLY A 181 -0.70 -4.66 10.56
CA GLY A 181 0.15 -5.83 10.66
C GLY A 181 -0.63 -7.12 10.36
N SER A 182 0.11 -8.23 10.30
CA SER A 182 -0.48 -9.56 10.22
C SER A 182 -0.28 -10.28 11.56
N LEU A 183 -1.35 -10.87 12.11
CA LEU A 183 -1.32 -11.64 13.35
C LEU A 183 -2.22 -12.86 13.22
N GLY A 184 -1.66 -14.06 13.38
CA GLY A 184 -2.44 -15.30 13.35
C GLY A 184 -3.18 -15.55 12.03
N GLY A 185 -2.60 -15.12 10.91
CA GLY A 185 -3.28 -15.17 9.61
C GLY A 185 -4.46 -14.21 9.56
N HIS A 186 -4.37 -13.03 10.19
CA HIS A 186 -5.34 -11.94 10.09
C HIS A 186 -4.63 -10.63 9.82
N ILE A 187 -5.17 -9.80 8.94
CA ILE A 187 -4.73 -8.41 8.79
C ILE A 187 -5.44 -7.59 9.86
N VAL A 188 -4.65 -6.91 10.69
CA VAL A 188 -5.12 -6.10 11.81
C VAL A 188 -4.73 -4.65 11.55
N ALA A 189 -5.71 -3.74 11.64
CA ALA A 189 -5.51 -2.31 11.53
C ALA A 189 -5.72 -1.65 12.90
N ILE A 190 -4.79 -0.78 13.31
CA ILE A 190 -4.82 -0.11 14.62
C ILE A 190 -4.58 1.39 14.44
N GLY A 191 -5.38 2.19 15.16
CA GLY A 191 -5.23 3.66 15.20
C GLY A 191 -5.67 4.36 13.92
N GLY A 192 -5.23 5.60 13.73
CA GLY A 192 -5.52 6.44 12.58
C GLY A 192 -6.84 7.21 12.62
N LEU A 193 -7.07 7.96 11.55
CA LEU A 193 -8.19 8.89 11.38
C LEU A 193 -9.28 8.23 10.54
N GLY A 194 -10.54 8.34 10.98
CA GLY A 194 -11.69 7.79 10.26
C GLY A 194 -12.88 8.73 10.27
N GLU A 195 -13.83 8.47 9.37
CA GLU A 195 -15.17 9.05 9.46
C GLU A 195 -15.97 8.20 10.47
N SER A 196 -16.24 8.73 11.66
CA SER A 196 -17.14 8.05 12.61
C SER A 196 -18.54 7.96 11.99
N VAL A 197 -19.06 6.75 11.82
CA VAL A 197 -20.49 6.58 11.52
C VAL A 197 -21.24 7.03 12.76
N GLY A 198 -21.91 8.18 12.67
CA GLY A 198 -22.68 8.74 13.77
C GLY A 198 -23.70 7.73 14.27
N LEU A 199 -23.60 7.35 15.55
CA LEU A 199 -24.77 6.95 16.31
C LEU A 199 -25.64 8.20 16.40
N GLY A 200 -26.87 8.11 15.89
CA GLY A 200 -27.80 9.23 15.89
C GLY A 200 -28.17 9.70 17.29
N MET A 201 -28.62 10.96 17.32
CA MET A 201 -29.35 11.69 18.37
C MET A 201 -28.53 12.57 19.33
N GLY A 202 -28.48 13.87 18.97
CA GLY A 202 -28.78 14.98 19.87
C GLY A 202 -27.65 15.60 20.72
N GLY A 203 -27.35 16.88 20.48
CA GLY A 203 -26.65 17.76 21.42
C GLY A 203 -25.38 18.41 20.86
N GLU A 204 -25.35 19.75 20.88
CA GLU A 204 -24.21 20.61 20.49
C GLU A 204 -23.03 20.55 21.51
N PRO A 205 -21.86 21.15 21.20
CA PRO A 205 -20.55 20.58 21.52
C PRO A 205 -20.02 21.00 22.88
N GLU A 206 -19.42 20.06 23.62
CA GLU A 206 -18.53 20.37 24.74
C GLU A 206 -17.10 19.92 24.47
N THR A 207 -16.19 20.84 24.77
CA THR A 207 -14.74 20.75 24.75
C THR A 207 -14.23 19.60 25.63
N GLY A 208 -13.49 18.65 25.05
CA GLY A 208 -12.79 17.67 25.87
C GLY A 208 -12.11 16.57 25.10
N ARG A 209 -10.77 16.57 25.14
CA ARG A 209 -9.86 15.41 25.09
C ARG A 209 -10.26 14.26 24.15
N SER A 210 -9.56 14.20 23.01
CA SER A 210 -9.42 12.98 22.19
C SER A 210 -9.00 11.80 23.08
N SER A 211 -9.96 10.95 23.40
CA SER A 211 -9.74 9.66 24.04
C SER A 211 -9.26 8.67 22.97
N LEU A 212 -8.03 8.17 23.13
CA LEU A 212 -7.51 7.00 22.41
C LEU A 212 -8.39 5.78 22.73
N GLN A 213 -9.43 5.53 21.95
CA GLN A 213 -10.13 4.25 21.99
C GLN A 213 -9.32 3.23 21.19
N HIS A 214 -8.70 2.28 21.90
CA HIS A 214 -8.07 1.10 21.33
C HIS A 214 -9.18 0.07 21.05
N GLU A 215 -9.63 -0.03 19.81
CA GLU A 215 -10.39 -1.19 19.36
C GLU A 215 -9.56 -2.00 18.36
N HIS A 216 -9.43 -3.29 18.64
CA HIS A 216 -8.78 -4.25 17.74
C HIS A 216 -9.75 -4.64 16.64
N HIS A 217 -9.45 -4.28 15.40
CA HIS A 217 -10.33 -4.57 14.27
C HIS A 217 -9.75 -5.69 13.41
N LEU A 218 -10.42 -6.85 13.45
CA LEU A 218 -10.04 -8.07 12.74
C LEU A 218 -10.80 -8.17 11.41
N LEU A 219 -10.10 -8.39 10.30
CA LEU A 219 -10.69 -8.98 9.09
C LEU A 219 -10.53 -10.51 9.16
N PRO A 220 -11.61 -11.31 9.20
CA PRO A 220 -11.48 -12.76 9.24
C PRO A 220 -11.03 -13.32 7.89
N PHE A 221 -9.92 -14.07 7.88
CA PHE A 221 -9.38 -14.73 6.68
C PHE A 221 -10.32 -15.80 6.09
N SER A 222 -11.28 -16.30 6.87
CA SER A 222 -12.24 -17.31 6.41
C SER A 222 -13.16 -16.86 5.26
N ARG A 223 -13.19 -15.55 4.94
CA ARG A 223 -13.85 -15.03 3.72
C ARG A 223 -12.92 -14.92 2.50
N LEU A 224 -11.61 -14.95 2.68
CA LEU A 224 -10.62 -14.99 1.60
C LEU A 224 -10.20 -16.43 1.26
N SER A 225 -10.15 -17.32 2.25
CA SER A 225 -9.80 -18.74 2.06
C SER A 225 -10.86 -19.56 1.31
N ARG A 226 -12.09 -19.05 1.14
CA ARG A 226 -13.14 -19.72 0.34
C ARG A 226 -12.98 -19.56 -1.17
N LEU A 227 -11.97 -18.84 -1.66
CA LEU A 227 -11.59 -18.82 -3.07
C LEU A 227 -10.47 -19.82 -3.41
N GLY A 228 -9.94 -20.53 -2.40
CA GLY A 228 -8.82 -21.47 -2.54
C GLY A 228 -9.08 -22.90 -2.02
N ALA A 229 -10.32 -23.24 -1.64
CA ALA A 229 -10.68 -24.60 -1.25
C ALA A 229 -12.02 -24.97 -1.85
N LEU A 230 -11.99 -25.53 -3.07
CA LEU A 230 -12.80 -26.64 -3.61
C LEU A 230 -12.39 -26.91 -5.06
#